data_AF-A0A256ZN76-F1
#
_entry.id   AF-A0A256ZN76-F1
#
_cell.length_a   1.000
_cell.length_b   1.000
_cell.length_c   1.000
_cell.angle_alpha   90.00
_cell.angle_beta   90.00
_cell.angle_gamma   90.00
#
_symmetry.space_group_name_H-M   'P 1'
#
loop_
_entity.id
_entity.type
_entity.pdbx_description
1 polymer ?
#
loop_
_entity_poly.entity_id
_entity_poly.type
_entity_poly.pdbx_seq_one_letter_code
_entity_poly.pdbx_strand_id
1 'polypeptide(L)'
;MKKIPPYKAVLCPFCGGIQVTKGEKHFRCRLCGKTSSFRHENKWNVKLKGFQEEKQAREYCKEWKRRRAGKTDGFKSGKDM
;
A
#
# COMPACT_ATOMS: atom_id res chain seq x y z
N MET A 1 4.57 7.74 -23.64
CA MET A 1 4.28 8.23 -22.28
C MET A 1 3.81 7.05 -21.43
N LYS A 2 4.50 6.67 -20.34
CA LYS A 2 4.03 5.58 -19.46
C LYS A 2 2.92 6.13 -18.57
N LYS A 3 1.68 5.64 -18.75
CA LYS A 3 0.52 6.06 -17.94
C LYS A 3 0.73 5.63 -16.48
N ILE A 4 0.62 6.57 -15.53
CA ILE A 4 0.65 6.24 -14.10
C ILE A 4 -0.67 5.52 -13.77
N PRO A 5 -0.64 4.34 -13.15
CA PRO A 5 -1.86 3.64 -12.79
C PRO A 5 -2.72 4.46 -11.81
N PRO A 6 -3.99 4.75 -12.15
CA PRO A 6 -4.86 5.57 -11.31
C PRO A 6 -5.23 4.87 -10.00
N TYR A 7 -5.32 3.54 -10.00
CA TYR A 7 -5.65 2.76 -8.80
C TYR A 7 -4.41 2.15 -8.18
N LYS A 8 -4.34 2.14 -6.85
CA LYS A 8 -3.22 1.55 -6.10
C LYS A 8 -3.77 0.75 -4.94
N ALA A 9 -3.35 -0.50 -4.79
CA ALA A 9 -3.48 -1.23 -3.55
C ALA A 9 -2.27 -0.89 -2.68
N VAL A 10 -2.48 -0.30 -1.50
CA VAL A 10 -1.42 0.19 -0.61
C VAL A 10 -1.52 -0.47 0.76
N LEU A 11 -0.36 -0.79 1.32
CA LEU A 11 -0.21 -1.21 2.70
C LEU A 11 0.12 0.01 3.56
N CYS A 12 -0.71 0.28 4.56
CA CYS A 12 -0.45 1.33 5.54
C CYS A 12 0.78 0.96 6.39
N PRO A 13 1.80 1.84 6.48
CA PRO A 13 2.99 1.58 7.28
C PRO A 13 2.71 1.69 8.79
N PHE A 14 1.64 2.38 9.18
CA PHE A 14 1.33 2.63 10.59
C PHE A 14 0.51 1.51 11.24
N CYS A 15 -0.54 1.03 10.57
CA CYS A 15 -1.44 0.02 11.14
C CYS A 15 -1.42 -1.32 10.41
N GLY A 16 -0.61 -1.46 9.35
CA GLY A 16 -0.57 -2.68 8.54
C GLY A 16 -1.82 -2.92 7.67
N GLY A 17 -2.77 -1.99 7.67
CA GLY A 17 -4.00 -2.07 6.89
C GLY A 17 -3.77 -2.01 5.37
N ILE A 18 -4.33 -2.95 4.62
CA ILE A 18 -4.30 -2.93 3.15
C ILE A 18 -5.58 -2.29 2.61
N GLN A 19 -5.44 -1.32 1.72
CA GLN A 19 -6.57 -0.60 1.13
C GLN A 19 -6.31 -0.17 -0.32
N VAL A 20 -7.38 0.08 -1.07
CA VAL A 20 -7.30 0.71 -2.39
C VAL A 20 -7.37 2.23 -2.23
N THR A 21 -6.55 2.95 -3.00
CA THR A 21 -6.51 4.41 -3.09
C THR A 21 -6.34 4.87 -4.53
N LYS A 22 -6.83 6.06 -4.85
CA LYS A 22 -6.57 6.80 -6.11
C LYS A 22 -5.49 7.88 -5.93
N GLY A 23 -4.90 7.99 -4.74
CA GLY A 23 -3.90 9.00 -4.45
C GLY A 23 -2.74 8.96 -5.44
N GLU A 24 -2.22 10.13 -5.79
CA GLU A 24 -1.07 10.26 -6.69
C GLU A 24 0.25 10.38 -5.92
N LYS A 25 0.32 11.29 -4.94
CA LYS A 25 1.52 11.55 -4.12
C LYS A 25 1.38 11.05 -2.68
N HIS A 26 0.17 11.11 -2.15
CA HIS A 26 -0.15 10.77 -0.75
C HIS A 26 -1.37 9.86 -0.69
N PHE A 27 -1.51 9.11 0.40
CA PHE A 27 -2.77 8.46 0.76
C PHE A 27 -3.09 8.65 2.23
N ARG A 28 -4.38 8.71 2.52
CA ARG A 28 -4.92 8.66 3.88
C ARG A 28 -5.41 7.24 4.17
N CYS A 29 -4.95 6.65 5.26
CA CYS A 29 -5.45 5.36 5.71
C CYS A 29 -6.86 5.51 6.27
N ARG A 30 -7.82 4.71 5.79
CA ARG A 30 -9.21 4.72 6.29
C ARG A 30 -9.38 4.01 7.63
N LEU A 31 -8.41 3.17 8.01
CA LEU A 31 -8.47 2.41 9.25
C LEU A 31 -7.88 3.17 10.44
N CYS A 32 -6.75 3.84 10.26
CA CYS A 32 -6.07 4.56 11.34
C CYS A 32 -6.05 6.09 11.16
N GLY A 33 -6.67 6.61 10.10
CA GLY A 33 -6.80 8.05 9.83
C GLY A 33 -5.52 8.77 9.39
N LYS A 34 -4.33 8.20 9.62
CA LYS A 34 -3.01 8.78 9.29
C LYS A 34 -2.80 8.90 7.78
N THR A 35 -2.08 9.95 7.39
CA THR A 35 -1.68 10.23 5.99
C THR A 35 -0.21 9.93 5.81
N SER A 36 0.18 9.37 4.66
CA SER A 36 1.58 9.15 4.30
C SER A 36 1.83 9.41 2.82
N SER A 37 3.00 9.94 2.50
CA SER A 37 3.50 10.07 1.14
C SER A 37 3.87 8.70 0.59
N PHE A 38 3.60 8.44 -0.69
CA PHE A 38 4.05 7.18 -1.30
C PHE A 38 5.57 7.17 -1.48
N ARG A 39 6.16 8.33 -1.81
CA ARG A 39 7.59 8.52 -1.96
C ARG A 39 8.11 9.53 -0.94
N HIS A 40 9.28 9.24 -0.40
CA HIS A 40 10.08 10.15 0.43
C HIS A 40 11.53 10.05 -0.05
N GLU A 41 12.18 11.17 -0.38
CA GLU A 41 13.58 11.20 -0.84
C GLU A 41 13.87 10.19 -1.98
N ASN A 42 13.01 10.16 -3.00
CA ASN A 42 13.06 9.21 -4.12
C ASN A 42 12.92 7.71 -3.76
N LYS A 43 12.66 7.35 -2.51
CA LYS A 43 12.39 5.97 -2.06
C LYS A 43 10.90 5.74 -1.82
N TRP A 44 10.42 4.52 -2.04
CA TRP A 44 9.04 4.15 -1.68
C TRP A 44 8.92 4.03 -0.17
N ASN A 45 8.10 4.89 0.44
CA ASN A 45 7.83 4.88 1.87
C ASN A 45 6.79 3.82 2.26
N VAL A 46 6.01 3.33 1.28
CA VAL A 46 4.96 2.33 1.51
C VAL A 46 4.99 1.24 0.45
N LYS A 47 4.59 0.03 0.85
CA LYS A 47 4.37 -1.06 -0.10
C LYS A 47 3.08 -0.80 -0.86
N LEU A 48 3.14 -0.74 -2.19
CA LEU A 48 1.95 -0.59 -3.03
C LEU A 48 2.10 -1.30 -4.37
N LYS A 49 0.97 -1.55 -5.03
CA LYS A 49 0.89 -2.02 -6.41
C LYS A 49 -0.15 -1.19 -7.18
N GLY A 50 0.23 -0.72 -8.36
CA GLY A 50 -0.63 0.08 -9.25
C GLY A 50 -1.45 -0.79 -10.21
N PHE A 51 -2.65 -0.33 -10.54
CA PHE A 51 -3.61 -0.99 -11.43
C PHE A 51 -4.31 0.05 -12.32
N GLN A 52 -4.63 -0.34 -13.55
CA GLN A 52 -5.38 0.51 -14.47
C GLN A 52 -6.87 0.55 -14.11
N GLU A 53 -7.40 -0.54 -13.54
CA GLU A 53 -8.79 -0.72 -13.20
C GLU A 53 -9.01 -0.91 -11.69
N GLU A 54 -10.13 -0.38 -11.18
CA GLU A 54 -10.47 -0.50 -9.76
C GLU A 54 -10.70 -1.95 -9.32
N LYS A 55 -11.36 -2.74 -10.18
CA LYS A 55 -11.70 -4.13 -9.91
C LYS A 55 -10.45 -4.96 -9.61
N GLN A 56 -9.44 -4.85 -10.47
CA GLN A 56 -8.15 -5.52 -10.28
C GLN A 56 -7.46 -5.10 -8.97
N ALA A 57 -7.47 -3.80 -8.64
CA ALA A 57 -6.91 -3.32 -7.38
C ALA A 57 -7.63 -3.88 -6.15
N ARG A 58 -8.96 -3.99 -6.20
CA ARG A 58 -9.78 -4.56 -5.12
C ARG A 58 -9.56 -6.05 -4.96
N GLU A 59 -9.48 -6.80 -6.06
CA GLU A 59 -9.20 -8.24 -6.03
C GLU A 59 -7.81 -8.53 -5.45
N TYR A 60 -6.79 -7.79 -5.91
CA TYR A 60 -5.45 -7.89 -5.35
C TYR A 60 -5.41 -7.51 -3.86
N CYS A 61 -6.15 -6.48 -3.44
CA CYS A 61 -6.26 -6.09 -2.04
C CYS A 61 -6.83 -7.23 -1.17
N LYS A 62 -7.87 -7.93 -1.64
CA LYS A 62 -8.44 -9.10 -0.94
C LYS A 62 -7.43 -10.24 -0.83
N GLU A 63 -6.75 -10.56 -1.93
CA GLU A 63 -5.72 -11.60 -1.97
C GLU A 63 -4.54 -11.28 -1.03
N TRP A 64 -4.06 -10.03 -1.06
CA TRP A 64 -2.95 -9.59 -0.21
C TRP A 64 -3.31 -9.70 1.28
N LYS A 65 -4.54 -9.36 1.67
CA LYS A 65 -5.03 -9.58 3.04
C LYS A 65 -5.02 -11.06 3.42
N ARG A 66 -5.52 -11.95 2.56
CA ARG A 66 -5.52 -13.41 2.82
C ARG A 66 -4.10 -13.95 3.00
N ARG A 67 -3.18 -13.57 2.10
CA ARG A 67 -1.76 -13.98 2.17
C ARG A 67 -1.07 -13.51 3.44
N ARG A 68 -1.45 -12.35 3.99
CA ARG A 68 -0.91 -11.85 5.27
C ARG A 68 -1.55 -12.53 6.48
N ALA A 69 -2.84 -12.84 6.44
CA ALA A 69 -3.51 -13.56 7.52
C ALA A 69 -2.94 -14.98 7.70
N GLY A 70 -2.56 -15.64 6.61
CA GLY A 70 -1.91 -16.95 6.65
C GLY A 70 -0.41 -16.94 6.94
N LYS A 71 0.21 -15.76 7.14
CA LYS A 71 1.62 -15.63 7.52
C LYS A 71 1.73 -14.95 8.87
N THR A 72 1.67 -15.73 9.94
CA THR A 72 2.21 -15.33 11.25
C THR A 72 3.74 -15.35 11.17
N ASP A 73 4.37 -14.37 10.52
CA ASP A 73 5.77 -14.03 10.84
C ASP A 73 6.23 -12.66 10.29
N GLY A 74 6.77 -11.86 11.20
CA GLY A 74 7.99 -11.08 10.98
C GLY A 74 7.96 -9.91 9.99
N PHE A 75 7.28 -8.81 10.31
CA PHE A 75 7.75 -7.50 9.84
C PHE A 75 8.83 -6.98 10.81
N LYS A 76 10.03 -7.57 10.78
CA LYS A 76 11.21 -6.91 11.34
C LYS A 76 11.54 -5.74 10.43
N SER A 77 11.16 -4.54 10.87
CA SER A 77 11.77 -3.31 10.40
C SER A 77 13.21 -3.30 10.93
N GLY A 78 14.12 -4.00 10.24
CA GLY A 78 15.54 -3.87 10.48
C GLY A 78 15.99 -2.54 9.91
N LYS A 79 16.15 -1.54 10.78
CA LYS A 79 16.90 -0.32 10.52
C LYS A 79 17.81 -0.12 11.73
N ASP A 80 18.81 -0.98 11.84
CA ASP A 80 19.96 -0.73 12.69
C ASP A 80 21.16 -0.47 11.77
N MET A 81 21.84 0.62 12.11
CA MET A 81 23.06 1.15 11.52
C MET A 81 24.25 0.23 11.74
#